data_AF-A0A2G8DDQ7-F1
#
_entry.id   AF-A0A2G8DDQ7-F1
#
_cell.length_a   1.000
_cell.length_b   1.000
_cell.length_c   1.000
_cell.angle_alpha   90.00
_cell.angle_beta   90.00
_cell.angle_gamma   90.00
#
_symmetry.space_group_name_H-M   'P 1'
#
loop_
_entity.id
_entity.type
_entity.pdbx_description
1 polymer ?
#
loop_
_entity_poly.entity_id
_entity_poly.type
_entity_poly.pdbx_seq_one_letter_code
_entity_poly.pdbx_strand_id
1 'polypeptide(L)'
;MKKSVFIVLSLVFFFSFFFLQGCDRSKLTTTVTSVIDGDSITVKALQGTVRLIGIDAPEVTSGSKPAGQFAEEAREFLKQMVLNNGKVTLELHGKDSYGRHLAYLFNSEGEFVNAELVRQGLARPLTYEDTSHNSAKIREAYRQAFNNRSGIFSSYNDFQVYDASEVREALYPYQLGGFLGKIVWVEFTVIDVNGLTVVGDDIVVRVRPEEATLFGQDSKDLQRLYRKKIRVFGEIWQDDSGKVLILLRDPAIEITGISQFANSSPFLLPKAA
;
A
#
# COMPACT_ATOMS: atom_id res chain seq x y z
N MET A 1 2.43 73.72 -5.45
CA MET A 1 2.97 72.79 -4.43
C MET A 1 1.78 72.30 -3.62
N LYS A 2 1.34 71.05 -3.48
CA LYS A 2 1.84 69.66 -3.71
C LYS A 2 0.57 68.83 -4.05
N LYS A 3 0.43 68.23 -5.23
CA LYS A 3 0.69 66.82 -5.58
C LYS A 3 0.16 65.75 -4.59
N SER A 4 -0.82 64.99 -5.09
CA SER A 4 -0.96 63.52 -4.96
C SER A 4 -1.59 62.93 -3.69
N VAL A 5 -2.92 62.78 -3.70
CA VAL A 5 -3.62 61.71 -2.95
C VAL A 5 -4.76 61.18 -3.83
N PHE A 6 -4.41 60.50 -4.91
CA PHE A 6 -5.31 59.62 -5.66
C PHE A 6 -4.45 58.41 -6.02
N ILE A 7 -5.02 57.20 -5.94
CA ILE A 7 -4.39 55.88 -6.20
C ILE A 7 -3.73 55.25 -4.95
N VAL A 8 -4.54 54.79 -3.99
CA VAL A 8 -4.16 53.64 -3.12
C VAL A 8 -5.28 52.58 -3.04
N LEU A 9 -6.46 52.82 -3.61
CA LEU A 9 -7.61 51.91 -3.47
C LEU A 9 -7.78 50.88 -4.61
N SER A 10 -6.70 50.51 -5.32
CA SER A 10 -6.77 49.53 -6.42
C SER A 10 -5.77 48.37 -6.32
N LEU A 11 -4.84 48.38 -5.35
CA LEU A 11 -3.78 47.36 -5.24
C LEU A 11 -4.06 46.28 -4.18
N VAL A 12 -4.99 46.52 -3.25
CA VAL A 12 -5.37 45.51 -2.24
C VAL A 12 -6.39 44.50 -2.79
N PHE A 13 -7.12 44.85 -3.85
CA PHE A 13 -8.10 43.93 -4.45
C PHE A 13 -7.47 42.93 -5.45
N PHE A 14 -6.24 43.19 -5.92
CA PHE A 14 -5.56 42.31 -6.89
C PHE A 14 -4.61 41.30 -6.25
N PHE A 15 -4.25 41.48 -4.97
CA PHE A 15 -3.35 40.57 -4.25
C PHE A 15 -4.06 39.53 -3.37
N SER A 16 -5.39 39.62 -3.24
CA SER A 16 -6.20 38.63 -2.50
C SER A 16 -6.76 37.52 -3.40
N PHE A 17 -6.50 37.53 -4.71
CA PHE A 17 -7.02 36.54 -5.65
C PHE A 17 -5.99 35.46 -6.05
N PHE A 18 -4.80 35.50 -5.46
CA PHE A 18 -3.78 34.47 -5.64
C PHE A 18 -3.77 33.56 -4.41
N PHE A 19 -3.92 32.25 -4.64
CA PHE A 19 -3.86 31.14 -3.67
C PHE A 19 -5.17 30.72 -2.97
N LEU A 20 -6.26 30.62 -3.72
CA LEU A 20 -7.21 29.51 -3.53
C LEU A 20 -7.17 28.60 -4.76
N GLN A 21 -5.97 28.11 -5.12
CA GLN A 21 -5.91 26.87 -5.90
C GLN A 21 -6.19 25.74 -4.92
N GLY A 22 -7.46 25.56 -4.58
CA GLY A 22 -7.92 24.29 -4.05
C GLY A 22 -7.50 23.21 -5.05
N CYS A 23 -6.94 22.11 -4.56
CA CYS A 23 -6.71 20.94 -5.38
C CYS A 23 -8.05 20.56 -6.01
N ASP A 24 -8.23 20.87 -7.29
CA ASP A 24 -9.50 20.70 -7.99
C ASP A 24 -9.72 19.20 -8.19
N ARG A 25 -10.34 18.58 -7.18
CA ARG A 25 -10.77 17.20 -7.17
C ARG A 25 -11.97 17.07 -8.09
N SER A 26 -11.69 17.15 -9.40
CA SER A 26 -12.71 16.96 -10.41
C SER A 26 -13.22 15.52 -10.34
N LYS A 27 -14.55 15.39 -10.29
CA LYS A 27 -15.22 14.09 -10.39
C LYS A 27 -15.61 13.84 -11.84
N LEU A 28 -15.28 12.67 -12.35
CA LEU A 28 -15.57 12.24 -13.71
C LEU A 28 -16.32 10.92 -13.68
N THR A 29 -17.58 10.93 -14.13
CA THR A 29 -18.33 9.69 -14.37
C THR A 29 -18.02 9.16 -15.76
N THR A 30 -17.63 7.89 -15.86
CA THR A 30 -17.19 7.27 -17.12
C THR A 30 -17.45 5.77 -17.12
N THR A 31 -17.15 5.11 -18.24
CA THR A 31 -17.29 3.66 -18.39
C THR A 31 -15.92 2.99 -18.37
N VAL A 32 -15.75 1.96 -17.56
CA VAL A 32 -14.55 1.12 -17.56
C VAL A 32 -14.47 0.33 -18.87
N THR A 33 -13.33 0.41 -19.55
CA THR A 33 -13.07 -0.31 -20.80
C THR A 33 -12.23 -1.56 -20.58
N SER A 34 -11.33 -1.55 -19.61
CA SER A 34 -10.58 -2.74 -19.19
C SER A 34 -10.06 -2.62 -17.76
N VAL A 35 -9.81 -3.76 -17.12
CA VAL A 35 -9.09 -3.87 -15.86
C VAL A 35 -7.77 -4.58 -16.15
N ILE A 36 -6.66 -3.94 -15.80
CA ILE A 36 -5.30 -4.40 -16.12
C ILE A 36 -4.80 -5.33 -15.01
N ASP A 37 -4.80 -4.84 -13.77
CA ASP A 37 -4.40 -5.50 -12.54
C ASP A 37 -5.35 -5.09 -11.40
N GLY A 38 -5.01 -5.38 -10.14
CA GLY A 38 -5.84 -5.06 -8.97
C GLY A 38 -5.92 -3.57 -8.61
N ASP A 39 -5.20 -2.68 -9.29
CA ASP A 39 -5.20 -1.24 -9.00
C ASP A 39 -5.09 -0.33 -10.23
N SER A 40 -5.25 -0.88 -11.43
CA SER A 40 -5.13 -0.16 -12.69
C SER A 40 -6.27 -0.51 -13.67
N ILE A 41 -6.92 0.52 -14.19
CA ILE A 41 -8.03 0.39 -15.17
C ILE A 41 -7.83 1.30 -16.37
N THR A 42 -8.55 1.04 -17.46
CA THR A 42 -8.76 2.03 -18.53
C THR A 42 -10.23 2.43 -18.58
N VAL A 43 -10.50 3.65 -19.02
CA VAL A 43 -11.86 4.20 -19.09
C VAL A 43 -12.10 4.93 -20.40
N LYS A 44 -13.36 4.98 -20.84
CA LYS A 44 -13.74 5.59 -22.13
C LYS A 44 -13.43 7.08 -22.21
N ALA A 45 -13.52 7.81 -21.10
CA ALA A 45 -13.40 9.28 -21.08
C ALA A 45 -11.95 9.79 -21.01
N LEU A 46 -10.97 8.92 -20.76
CA LEU A 46 -9.57 9.31 -20.60
C LEU A 46 -8.70 8.43 -21.50
N GLN A 47 -7.63 9.01 -22.05
CA GLN A 47 -6.62 8.24 -22.77
C GLN A 47 -5.57 7.73 -21.79
N GLY A 48 -5.21 6.45 -21.92
CA GLY A 48 -4.23 5.79 -21.06
C GLY A 48 -4.84 5.17 -19.79
N THR A 49 -3.95 4.82 -18.86
CA THR A 49 -4.29 4.08 -17.64
C THR A 49 -4.67 5.02 -16.50
N VAL A 50 -5.65 4.59 -15.69
CA VAL A 50 -5.99 5.16 -14.39
C VAL A 50 -5.41 4.27 -13.29
N ARG A 51 -4.54 4.82 -12.44
CA ARG A 51 -3.97 4.15 -11.26
C ARG A 51 -4.76 4.54 -10.01
N LEU A 52 -5.21 3.54 -9.28
CA LEU A 52 -6.00 3.67 -8.06
C LEU A 52 -5.11 4.10 -6.88
N ILE A 53 -5.07 5.40 -6.58
CA ILE A 53 -4.21 5.93 -5.51
C ILE A 53 -4.62 5.48 -4.12
N GLY A 54 -3.71 5.61 -3.16
CA GLY A 54 -3.95 5.17 -1.78
C GLY A 54 -3.73 3.68 -1.55
N ILE A 55 -3.64 2.87 -2.62
CA ILE A 55 -3.50 1.42 -2.56
C ILE A 55 -2.44 0.89 -3.53
N ASP A 56 -1.91 -0.29 -3.26
CA ASP A 56 -0.98 -1.05 -4.11
C ASP A 56 -1.42 -2.52 -4.11
N ALA A 57 -1.82 -3.02 -5.28
CA ALA A 57 -2.21 -4.40 -5.48
C ALA A 57 -1.04 -5.22 -6.06
N PRO A 58 -1.03 -6.54 -5.86
CA PRO A 58 -0.06 -7.41 -6.52
C PRO A 58 -0.18 -7.35 -8.05
N GLU A 59 0.95 -7.35 -8.76
CA GLU A 59 0.97 -7.30 -10.23
C GLU A 59 0.64 -8.68 -10.82
N VAL A 60 -0.18 -8.72 -11.87
CA VAL A 60 -0.54 -9.98 -12.55
C VAL A 60 0.62 -10.54 -13.38
N THR A 61 1.36 -9.65 -14.04
CA THR A 61 2.51 -10.00 -14.88
C THR A 61 3.77 -9.38 -14.30
N SER A 62 4.89 -10.09 -14.38
CA SER A 62 6.17 -9.54 -13.97
C SER A 62 6.62 -8.40 -14.89
N GLY A 63 7.24 -7.39 -14.30
CA GLY A 63 7.81 -6.24 -14.98
C GLY A 63 8.90 -5.62 -14.11
N SER A 64 8.72 -4.37 -13.69
CA SER A 64 9.56 -3.74 -12.66
C SER A 64 9.36 -4.33 -11.27
N LYS A 65 8.24 -5.05 -11.05
CA LYS A 65 7.92 -5.81 -9.85
C LYS A 65 7.71 -7.28 -10.23
N PRO A 66 7.92 -8.23 -9.30
CA PRO A 66 7.49 -9.59 -9.54
C PRO A 66 5.97 -9.66 -9.67
N ALA A 67 5.49 -10.65 -10.40
CA ALA A 67 4.08 -11.02 -10.30
C ALA A 67 3.83 -11.52 -8.87
N GLY A 68 2.75 -11.06 -8.25
CA GLY A 68 2.51 -11.31 -6.83
C GLY A 68 1.37 -12.29 -6.58
N GLN A 69 1.46 -13.02 -5.47
CA GLN A 69 0.36 -13.82 -4.97
C GLN A 69 -0.88 -12.94 -4.75
N PHE A 70 -2.09 -13.45 -5.03
CA PHE A 70 -3.37 -12.73 -5.03
C PHE A 70 -3.59 -11.69 -6.15
N ALA A 71 -2.68 -11.58 -7.13
CA ALA A 71 -2.84 -10.62 -8.23
C ALA A 71 -4.08 -10.88 -9.10
N GLU A 72 -4.35 -12.15 -9.40
CA GLU A 72 -5.50 -12.53 -10.23
C GLU A 72 -6.82 -12.31 -9.50
N GLU A 73 -6.85 -12.65 -8.21
CA GLU A 73 -7.97 -12.42 -7.31
C GLU A 73 -8.26 -10.93 -7.17
N ALA A 74 -7.23 -10.10 -7.01
CA ALA A 74 -7.36 -8.64 -6.96
C ALA A 74 -7.94 -8.07 -8.27
N ARG A 75 -7.41 -8.53 -9.41
CA ARG A 75 -7.91 -8.13 -10.74
C ARG A 75 -9.37 -8.52 -10.93
N GLU A 76 -9.74 -9.75 -10.59
CA GLU A 76 -11.10 -10.26 -10.77
C GLU A 76 -12.09 -9.57 -9.83
N PHE A 77 -11.70 -9.33 -8.59
CA PHE A 77 -12.50 -8.57 -7.65
C PHE A 77 -12.75 -7.13 -8.14
N LEU A 78 -11.71 -6.45 -8.64
CA LEU A 78 -11.86 -5.12 -9.22
C LEU A 78 -12.82 -5.14 -10.42
N LYS A 79 -12.72 -6.13 -11.32
CA LYS A 79 -13.67 -6.32 -12.42
C LYS A 79 -15.10 -6.44 -11.91
N GLN A 80 -15.35 -7.28 -10.91
CA GLN A 80 -16.70 -7.47 -10.35
C GLN A 80 -17.28 -6.15 -9.82
N MET A 81 -16.48 -5.35 -9.12
CA MET A 81 -16.93 -4.07 -8.57
C MET A 81 -17.25 -3.01 -9.63
N VAL A 82 -16.55 -3.02 -10.77
CA VAL A 82 -16.64 -1.91 -11.75
C VAL A 82 -17.45 -2.24 -13.00
N LEU A 83 -17.67 -3.52 -13.28
CA LEU A 83 -18.41 -3.95 -14.46
C LEU A 83 -19.92 -4.00 -14.24
N ASN A 84 -20.41 -3.88 -12.99
CA ASN A 84 -21.84 -3.71 -12.74
C ASN A 84 -22.33 -2.36 -13.34
N ASN A 85 -23.01 -2.44 -14.48
CA ASN A 85 -23.36 -1.35 -15.40
C ASN A 85 -22.18 -0.62 -16.08
N GLY A 86 -20.94 -1.02 -15.81
CA GLY A 86 -19.69 -0.45 -16.34
C GLY A 86 -19.41 1.01 -15.96
N LYS A 87 -20.38 1.72 -15.36
CA LYS A 87 -20.27 3.14 -14.98
C LYS A 87 -19.61 3.27 -13.62
N VAL A 88 -18.59 4.12 -13.56
CA VAL A 88 -17.85 4.44 -12.36
C VAL A 88 -17.66 5.94 -12.23
N THR A 89 -17.40 6.41 -11.02
CA THR A 89 -16.99 7.80 -10.77
C THR A 89 -15.53 7.82 -10.32
N LEU A 90 -14.71 8.56 -11.05
CA LEU A 90 -13.33 8.84 -10.71
C LEU A 90 -13.27 10.19 -9.98
N GLU A 91 -12.61 10.23 -8.84
CA GLU A 91 -12.13 11.50 -8.28
C GLU A 91 -10.66 11.64 -8.68
N LEU A 92 -10.36 12.62 -9.54
CA LEU A 92 -9.04 12.76 -10.16
C LEU A 92 -8.07 13.58 -9.29
N HIS A 93 -6.80 13.16 -9.31
CA HIS A 93 -5.68 13.73 -8.53
C HIS A 93 -4.44 14.00 -9.42
N GLY A 94 -4.67 14.32 -10.70
CA GLY A 94 -3.59 14.61 -11.65
C GLY A 94 -3.00 13.37 -12.32
N LYS A 95 -1.70 13.40 -12.59
CA LYS A 95 -0.95 12.33 -13.26
C LYS A 95 0.38 12.04 -12.56
N ASP A 96 0.85 10.81 -12.63
CA ASP A 96 2.21 10.45 -12.21
C ASP A 96 3.26 10.67 -13.30
N SER A 97 4.53 10.42 -12.98
CA SER A 97 5.67 10.53 -13.89
C SER A 97 5.62 9.58 -15.08
N TYR A 98 4.80 8.52 -15.02
CA TYR A 98 4.56 7.60 -16.13
C TYR A 98 3.39 8.04 -17.02
N GLY A 99 2.73 9.15 -16.67
CA GLY A 99 1.60 9.71 -17.40
C GLY A 99 0.25 9.05 -17.09
N ARG A 100 0.18 8.17 -16.08
CA ARG A 100 -1.08 7.54 -15.64
C ARG A 100 -1.93 8.56 -14.91
N HIS A 101 -3.24 8.50 -15.13
CA HIS A 101 -4.21 9.29 -14.37
C HIS A 101 -4.30 8.75 -12.94
N LEU A 102 -4.21 9.63 -11.95
CA LEU A 102 -4.32 9.26 -10.55
C LEU A 102 -5.75 9.47 -10.08
N ALA A 103 -6.39 8.44 -9.50
CA ALA A 103 -7.78 8.57 -9.06
C ALA A 103 -8.15 7.71 -7.85
N TYR A 104 -9.12 8.20 -7.08
CA TYR A 104 -10.00 7.34 -6.29
C TYR A 104 -11.18 6.89 -7.15
N LEU A 105 -11.61 5.65 -6.94
CA LEU A 105 -12.63 5.01 -7.73
C LEU A 105 -13.86 4.67 -6.89
N PHE A 106 -15.02 5.05 -7.39
CA PHE A 106 -16.32 4.71 -6.83
C PHE A 106 -17.14 3.95 -7.88
N ASN A 107 -17.78 2.86 -7.49
CA ASN A 107 -18.64 2.11 -8.40
C ASN A 107 -19.99 2.81 -8.63
N SER A 108 -20.88 2.16 -9.39
CA SER A 108 -22.20 2.70 -9.74
C SER A 108 -23.14 2.89 -8.54
N GLU A 109 -22.88 2.18 -7.44
CA GLU A 109 -23.61 2.28 -6.16
C GLU A 109 -22.99 3.33 -5.21
N GLY A 110 -21.88 3.94 -5.61
CA GLY A 110 -21.15 4.92 -4.81
C GLY A 110 -20.19 4.31 -3.78
N GLU A 111 -19.95 3.00 -3.83
CA GLU A 111 -19.02 2.31 -2.95
C GLU A 111 -17.58 2.67 -3.30
N PHE A 112 -16.75 2.86 -2.27
CA PHE A 112 -15.35 3.22 -2.44
C PHE A 112 -14.48 1.99 -2.73
N VAL A 113 -14.23 1.74 -4.02
CA VAL A 113 -13.60 0.52 -4.54
C VAL A 113 -12.19 0.32 -3.97
N ASN A 114 -11.39 1.39 -3.83
CA ASN A 114 -10.03 1.28 -3.29
C ASN A 114 -10.02 0.67 -1.88
N ALA A 115 -10.94 1.11 -1.01
CA ALA A 115 -11.01 0.56 0.35
C ALA A 115 -11.57 -0.87 0.37
N GLU A 116 -12.46 -1.22 -0.57
CA GLU A 116 -12.99 -2.58 -0.65
C GLU A 116 -11.93 -3.59 -1.10
N LEU A 117 -11.11 -3.27 -2.10
CA LEU A 117 -9.93 -4.08 -2.47
C LEU A 117 -9.04 -4.38 -1.26
N VAL A 118 -8.78 -3.35 -0.45
CA VAL A 118 -7.95 -3.48 0.75
C VAL A 118 -8.67 -4.31 1.83
N ARG A 119 -9.99 -4.15 1.99
CA ARG A 119 -10.81 -4.89 2.96
C ARG A 119 -10.84 -6.39 2.68
N GLN A 120 -10.83 -6.77 1.41
CA GLN A 120 -10.72 -8.17 0.99
C GLN A 120 -9.29 -8.72 1.10
N GLY A 121 -8.32 -7.89 1.52
CA GLY A 121 -6.91 -8.28 1.58
C GLY A 121 -6.30 -8.48 0.19
N LEU A 122 -6.78 -7.74 -0.82
CA LEU A 122 -6.32 -7.85 -2.22
C LEU A 122 -5.44 -6.66 -2.65
N ALA A 123 -5.28 -5.68 -1.77
CA ALA A 123 -4.33 -4.58 -1.93
C ALA A 123 -3.85 -4.11 -0.54
N ARG A 124 -2.70 -3.44 -0.50
CA ARG A 124 -2.17 -2.80 0.71
C ARG A 124 -2.31 -1.27 0.64
N PRO A 125 -2.29 -0.56 1.78
CA PRO A 125 -2.18 0.88 1.79
C PRO A 125 -0.88 1.39 1.12
N LEU A 126 -1.01 2.41 0.28
CA LEU A 126 0.07 3.19 -0.31
C LEU A 126 -0.36 4.66 -0.31
N THR A 127 -0.15 5.35 0.81
CA THR A 127 -0.60 6.73 0.98
C THR A 127 0.57 7.70 0.83
N TYR A 128 0.41 8.69 -0.05
CA TYR A 128 1.25 9.89 -0.12
C TYR A 128 0.54 11.06 0.58
N GLU A 129 1.27 12.05 1.11
CA GLU A 129 0.69 13.18 1.85
C GLU A 129 -0.47 13.87 1.09
N ASP A 130 -0.34 14.02 -0.23
CA ASP A 130 -1.33 14.65 -1.12
C ASP A 130 -2.60 13.80 -1.34
N THR A 131 -2.55 12.50 -1.01
CA THR A 131 -3.65 11.54 -1.13
C THR A 131 -4.20 11.12 0.24
N SER A 132 -4.02 11.96 1.26
CA SER A 132 -4.27 11.57 2.64
C SER A 132 -5.76 11.51 3.04
N HIS A 133 -6.66 12.16 2.32
CA HIS A 133 -8.03 12.36 2.83
C HIS A 133 -8.89 11.08 2.91
N ASN A 134 -8.58 10.03 2.12
CA ASN A 134 -9.20 8.71 2.26
C ASN A 134 -8.32 7.68 3.00
N SER A 135 -7.13 8.09 3.46
CA SER A 135 -6.17 7.19 4.10
C SER A 135 -6.74 6.50 5.35
N ALA A 136 -7.54 7.19 6.15
CA ALA A 136 -8.17 6.61 7.33
C ALA A 136 -9.08 5.42 6.99
N LYS A 137 -9.90 5.55 5.93
CA LYS A 137 -10.78 4.47 5.45
C LYS A 137 -9.98 3.27 4.92
N ILE A 138 -8.90 3.54 4.18
CA ILE A 138 -8.01 2.50 3.64
C ILE A 138 -7.28 1.76 4.75
N ARG A 139 -6.73 2.49 5.73
CA ARG A 139 -6.07 1.88 6.90
C ARG A 139 -7.03 1.02 7.69
N GLU A 140 -8.25 1.48 7.92
CA GLU A 140 -9.28 0.71 8.61
C GLU A 140 -9.67 -0.55 7.83
N ALA A 141 -9.84 -0.46 6.51
CA ALA A 141 -10.05 -1.63 5.67
C ALA A 141 -8.92 -2.66 5.80
N TYR A 142 -7.66 -2.21 5.89
CA TYR A 142 -6.52 -3.11 6.08
C TYR A 142 -6.56 -3.81 7.44
N ARG A 143 -6.97 -3.10 8.51
CA ARG A 143 -7.20 -3.73 9.83
C ARG A 143 -8.27 -4.81 9.76
N GLN A 144 -9.35 -4.53 9.02
CA GLN A 144 -10.44 -5.50 8.83
C GLN A 144 -9.96 -6.73 8.07
N ALA A 145 -9.20 -6.55 6.97
CA ALA A 145 -8.61 -7.66 6.22
C ALA A 145 -7.71 -8.53 7.09
N PHE A 146 -6.85 -7.89 7.90
CA PHE A 146 -6.00 -8.60 8.86
C PHE A 146 -6.83 -9.40 9.87
N ASN A 147 -7.77 -8.75 10.56
CA ASN A 147 -8.59 -9.38 11.59
C ASN A 147 -9.44 -10.54 11.04
N ASN A 148 -9.91 -10.43 9.81
CA ASN A 148 -10.73 -11.44 9.14
C ASN A 148 -9.91 -12.51 8.41
N ARG A 149 -8.57 -12.37 8.39
CA ARG A 149 -7.66 -13.24 7.63
C ARG A 149 -8.02 -13.32 6.14
N SER A 150 -8.40 -12.19 5.56
CA SER A 150 -8.83 -12.09 4.15
C SER A 150 -7.63 -11.95 3.20
N GLY A 151 -7.77 -12.50 2.00
CA GLY A 151 -6.80 -12.35 0.91
C GLY A 151 -5.38 -12.71 1.33
N ILE A 152 -4.45 -11.75 1.22
CA ILE A 152 -3.04 -11.91 1.59
C ILE A 152 -2.80 -12.41 3.03
N PHE A 153 -3.78 -12.30 3.92
CA PHE A 153 -3.70 -12.75 5.32
C PHE A 153 -4.28 -14.14 5.56
N SER A 154 -4.77 -14.81 4.52
CA SER A 154 -5.39 -16.15 4.64
C SER A 154 -4.41 -17.22 5.13
N SER A 155 -3.14 -17.12 4.74
CA SER A 155 -2.05 -17.98 5.22
C SER A 155 -1.40 -17.52 6.52
N TYR A 156 -1.89 -16.44 7.13
CA TYR A 156 -1.21 -15.84 8.28
C TYR A 156 -1.11 -16.79 9.49
N ASN A 157 -2.12 -17.63 9.69
CA ASN A 157 -2.14 -18.62 10.78
C ASN A 157 -1.47 -19.95 10.38
N ASP A 158 -0.89 -20.04 9.18
CA ASP A 158 -0.19 -21.25 8.75
C ASP A 158 1.07 -21.43 9.62
N PHE A 159 1.31 -22.67 10.05
CA PHE A 159 2.48 -23.00 10.87
C PHE A 159 3.79 -23.05 10.08
N GLN A 160 3.74 -22.88 8.76
CA GLN A 160 4.91 -22.94 7.91
C GLN A 160 5.72 -21.65 7.99
N VAL A 161 6.94 -21.77 8.51
CA VAL A 161 7.94 -20.70 8.60
C VAL A 161 9.17 -21.16 7.86
N TYR A 162 9.70 -20.33 6.96
CA TYR A 162 10.87 -20.64 6.16
C TYR A 162 12.11 -19.93 6.72
N ASP A 163 13.27 -20.56 6.62
CA ASP A 163 14.53 -19.88 6.91
C ASP A 163 14.88 -18.91 5.76
N ALA A 164 15.45 -17.74 6.08
CA ALA A 164 15.85 -16.77 5.06
C ALA A 164 16.82 -17.33 4.02
N SER A 165 17.69 -18.27 4.40
CA SER A 165 18.62 -18.92 3.46
C SER A 165 17.88 -19.80 2.44
N GLU A 166 16.89 -20.58 2.88
CA GLU A 166 16.02 -21.39 2.01
C GLU A 166 15.27 -20.51 0.99
N VAL A 167 14.72 -19.38 1.47
CA VAL A 167 14.02 -18.43 0.61
C VAL A 167 14.97 -17.82 -0.42
N ARG A 168 16.21 -17.53 -0.04
CA ARG A 168 17.26 -16.98 -0.94
C ARG A 168 17.65 -17.98 -2.03
N GLU A 169 17.80 -19.25 -1.69
CA GLU A 169 18.17 -20.30 -2.65
C GLU A 169 17.09 -20.52 -3.72
N ALA A 170 15.82 -20.30 -3.37
CA ALA A 170 14.67 -20.43 -4.27
C ALA A 170 14.05 -19.08 -4.68
N LEU A 171 14.88 -18.04 -4.82
CA LEU A 171 14.47 -16.67 -5.17
C LEU A 171 14.20 -16.49 -6.68
N TYR A 172 13.26 -17.27 -7.20
CA TYR A 172 12.73 -17.20 -8.55
C TYR A 172 11.18 -17.14 -8.50
N PRO A 173 10.48 -16.86 -9.62
CA PRO A 173 9.04 -16.61 -9.60
C PRO A 173 8.21 -17.70 -8.91
N TYR A 174 7.25 -17.28 -8.09
CA TYR A 174 6.43 -18.21 -7.32
C TYR A 174 5.60 -19.15 -8.18
N GLN A 175 5.20 -18.72 -9.37
CA GLN A 175 4.47 -19.56 -10.33
C GLN A 175 5.29 -20.76 -10.82
N LEU A 176 6.62 -20.70 -10.68
CA LEU A 176 7.54 -21.80 -11.02
C LEU A 176 7.95 -22.63 -9.79
N GLY A 177 7.34 -22.36 -8.63
CA GLY A 177 7.62 -23.03 -7.36
C GLY A 177 8.55 -22.25 -6.41
N GLY A 178 9.10 -21.11 -6.84
CA GLY A 178 10.00 -20.29 -6.03
C GLY A 178 9.26 -19.43 -4.99
N PHE A 179 9.97 -18.45 -4.42
CA PHE A 179 9.41 -17.53 -3.43
C PHE A 179 9.11 -16.14 -3.95
N LEU A 180 9.68 -15.70 -5.07
CA LEU A 180 9.54 -14.33 -5.53
C LEU A 180 8.07 -14.00 -5.84
N GLY A 181 7.49 -13.03 -5.11
CA GLY A 181 6.08 -12.66 -5.15
C GLY A 181 5.16 -13.40 -4.17
N LYS A 182 5.65 -14.40 -3.43
CA LYS A 182 4.88 -15.08 -2.36
C LYS A 182 4.76 -14.22 -1.11
N ILE A 183 3.74 -14.49 -0.31
CA ILE A 183 3.56 -13.93 1.03
C ILE A 183 3.67 -15.05 2.05
N VAL A 184 4.72 -15.02 2.87
CA VAL A 184 5.08 -16.12 3.78
C VAL A 184 5.68 -15.60 5.08
N TRP A 185 5.72 -16.48 6.09
CA TRP A 185 6.54 -16.28 7.29
C TRP A 185 7.99 -16.64 7.00
N VAL A 186 8.91 -15.72 7.29
CA VAL A 186 10.35 -15.94 7.19
C VAL A 186 11.03 -15.66 8.51
N GLU A 187 11.90 -16.57 8.93
CA GLU A 187 12.70 -16.49 10.14
C GLU A 187 14.18 -16.24 9.83
N PHE A 188 14.83 -15.39 10.63
CA PHE A 188 16.25 -15.09 10.52
C PHE A 188 16.82 -14.45 11.80
N THR A 189 18.14 -14.35 11.89
CA THR A 189 18.82 -13.59 12.95
C THR A 189 19.15 -12.18 12.49
N VAL A 190 18.77 -11.18 13.28
CA VAL A 190 19.06 -9.78 12.99
C VAL A 190 20.53 -9.48 13.27
N ILE A 191 21.25 -9.06 12.23
CA ILE A 191 22.67 -8.68 12.30
C ILE A 191 22.88 -7.17 12.28
N ASP A 192 21.88 -6.39 11.87
CA ASP A 192 21.92 -4.92 11.87
C ASP A 192 20.52 -4.30 11.80
N VAL A 193 20.37 -3.07 12.29
CA VAL A 193 19.13 -2.29 12.21
C VAL A 193 19.46 -0.84 11.84
N ASN A 194 18.94 -0.38 10.71
CA ASN A 194 19.18 0.95 10.15
C ASN A 194 17.85 1.68 9.93
N GLY A 195 17.45 2.50 10.90
CA GLY A 195 16.16 3.22 10.84
C GLY A 195 14.99 2.24 10.82
N LEU A 196 14.26 2.21 9.70
CA LEU A 196 13.13 1.30 9.45
C LEU A 196 13.53 0.02 8.67
N THR A 197 14.83 -0.26 8.60
CA THR A 197 15.38 -1.44 7.92
C THR A 197 15.98 -2.40 8.94
N VAL A 198 15.60 -3.67 8.88
CA VAL A 198 16.16 -4.76 9.67
C VAL A 198 16.92 -5.68 8.72
N VAL A 199 18.16 -6.02 9.06
CA VAL A 199 19.08 -6.75 8.17
C VAL A 199 19.47 -8.08 8.81
N GLY A 200 19.42 -9.14 8.02
CA GLY A 200 20.03 -10.45 8.25
C GLY A 200 21.12 -10.75 7.22
N ASP A 201 21.73 -11.91 7.34
CA ASP A 201 22.76 -12.35 6.39
C ASP A 201 22.21 -12.48 4.96
N ASP A 202 21.07 -13.15 4.80
CA ASP A 202 20.45 -13.44 3.50
C ASP A 202 19.26 -12.54 3.15
N ILE A 203 18.88 -11.65 4.06
CA ILE A 203 17.58 -10.98 4.03
C ILE A 203 17.67 -9.53 4.50
N VAL A 204 16.84 -8.69 3.90
CA VAL A 204 16.58 -7.30 4.29
C VAL A 204 15.08 -7.14 4.43
N VAL A 205 14.63 -6.68 5.60
CA VAL A 205 13.22 -6.31 5.84
C VAL A 205 13.14 -4.80 5.87
N ARG A 206 12.32 -4.21 4.99
CA ARG A 206 12.09 -2.76 4.95
C ARG A 206 10.66 -2.45 5.39
N VAL A 207 10.53 -1.65 6.43
CA VAL A 207 9.24 -1.04 6.80
C VAL A 207 9.16 0.31 6.12
N ARG A 208 8.13 0.54 5.30
CA ARG A 208 7.95 1.85 4.69
C ARG A 208 7.47 2.86 5.74
N PRO A 209 7.87 4.15 5.70
CA PRO A 209 7.43 5.14 6.69
C PRO A 209 5.91 5.22 6.87
N GLU A 210 5.15 5.08 5.78
CA GLU A 210 3.69 5.09 5.79
C GLU A 210 3.08 3.83 6.43
N GLU A 211 3.77 2.69 6.31
CA GLU A 211 3.44 1.44 6.98
C GLU A 211 3.84 1.51 8.46
N ALA A 212 4.99 2.09 8.79
CA ALA A 212 5.46 2.27 10.16
C ALA A 212 4.44 3.03 11.02
N THR A 213 3.81 4.08 10.44
CA THR A 213 2.72 4.81 11.10
C THR A 213 1.47 3.94 11.32
N LEU A 214 1.11 3.09 10.34
CA LEU A 214 0.00 2.15 10.47
C LEU A 214 0.26 1.09 11.54
N PHE A 215 1.54 0.75 11.71
CA PHE A 215 2.04 -0.35 12.52
C PHE A 215 2.50 0.10 13.92
N GLY A 216 2.51 1.41 14.19
CA GLY A 216 3.01 1.98 15.43
C GLY A 216 4.49 1.68 15.67
N GLN A 217 5.27 1.50 14.60
CA GLN A 217 6.69 1.14 14.69
C GLN A 217 7.55 2.40 14.51
N ASP A 218 8.47 2.64 15.42
CA ASP A 218 9.54 3.62 15.21
C ASP A 218 10.92 2.94 15.10
N SER A 219 11.93 3.67 14.63
CA SER A 219 13.27 3.09 14.44
C SER A 219 13.92 2.63 15.73
N LYS A 220 13.60 3.25 16.87
CA LYS A 220 14.16 2.87 18.18
C LYS A 220 13.53 1.58 18.66
N ASP A 221 12.24 1.38 18.39
CA ASP A 221 11.55 0.14 18.68
C ASP A 221 12.12 -1.03 17.88
N LEU A 222 12.58 -0.82 16.65
CA LEU A 222 13.23 -1.88 15.86
C LEU A 222 14.64 -2.23 16.36
N GLN A 223 15.38 -1.30 17.00
CA GLN A 223 16.72 -1.60 17.54
C GLN A 223 16.70 -2.72 18.58
N ARG A 224 15.57 -2.93 19.28
CA ARG A 224 15.41 -4.03 20.26
C ARG A 224 15.55 -5.43 19.63
N LEU A 225 15.42 -5.51 18.30
CA LEU A 225 15.51 -6.76 17.54
C LEU A 225 16.97 -7.16 17.26
N TYR A 226 17.94 -6.24 17.44
CA TYR A 226 19.34 -6.52 17.17
C TYR A 226 19.83 -7.77 17.92
N ARG A 227 20.50 -8.68 17.20
CA ARG A 227 20.98 -10.00 17.68
C ARG A 227 19.88 -10.95 18.16
N LYS A 228 18.62 -10.70 17.82
CA LYS A 228 17.51 -11.63 18.08
C LYS A 228 17.21 -12.45 16.85
N LYS A 229 16.77 -13.69 17.08
CA LYS A 229 16.08 -14.48 16.06
C LYS A 229 14.64 -13.99 16.00
N ILE A 230 14.18 -13.64 14.81
CA ILE A 230 12.83 -13.10 14.59
C ILE A 230 12.15 -13.83 13.45
N ARG A 231 10.82 -13.81 13.43
CA ARG A 231 10.03 -14.13 12.24
C ARG A 231 9.17 -12.95 11.82
N VAL A 232 9.01 -12.80 10.52
CA VAL A 232 8.23 -11.72 9.89
C VAL A 232 7.30 -12.30 8.83
N PHE A 233 6.14 -11.69 8.66
CA PHE A 233 5.19 -12.05 7.59
C PHE A 233 5.17 -10.97 6.51
N GLY A 234 5.49 -11.35 5.29
CA GLY A 234 5.55 -10.38 4.21
C GLY A 234 5.74 -10.97 2.82
N GLU A 235 5.70 -10.07 1.85
CA GLU A 235 5.88 -10.39 0.44
C GLU A 235 7.36 -10.44 0.10
N ILE A 236 7.76 -11.50 -0.62
CA ILE A 236 9.14 -11.77 -0.98
C ILE A 236 9.52 -11.09 -2.30
N TRP A 237 10.59 -10.31 -2.23
CA TRP A 237 11.22 -9.55 -3.30
C TRP A 237 12.72 -9.88 -3.34
N GLN A 238 13.42 -9.33 -4.33
CA GLN A 238 14.87 -9.38 -4.41
C GLN A 238 15.41 -7.94 -4.38
N ASP A 239 16.45 -7.69 -3.57
CA ASP A 239 17.16 -6.41 -3.61
C ASP A 239 18.29 -6.41 -4.65
N ASP A 240 18.89 -5.24 -4.89
CA ASP A 240 19.96 -5.08 -5.89
C ASP A 240 21.24 -5.88 -5.57
N SER A 241 21.39 -6.36 -4.34
CA SER A 241 22.51 -7.21 -3.92
C SER A 241 22.23 -8.71 -4.11
N GLY A 242 21.01 -9.06 -4.51
CA GLY A 242 20.55 -10.44 -4.64
C GLY A 242 20.10 -11.09 -3.33
N LYS A 243 19.95 -10.30 -2.25
CA LYS A 243 19.34 -10.76 -1.00
C LYS A 243 17.82 -10.80 -1.13
N VAL A 244 17.21 -11.58 -0.24
CA VAL A 244 15.76 -11.55 -0.03
C VAL A 244 15.39 -10.17 0.49
N LEU A 245 14.49 -9.48 -0.18
CA LEU A 245 13.84 -8.27 0.34
C LEU A 245 12.43 -8.66 0.79
N ILE A 246 12.06 -8.32 2.03
CA ILE A 246 10.67 -8.48 2.48
C ILE A 246 10.01 -7.13 2.61
N LEU A 247 8.86 -7.01 1.92
CA LEU A 247 7.88 -5.96 2.18
C LEU A 247 6.88 -6.50 3.21
N LEU A 248 6.88 -5.94 4.42
CA LEU A 248 6.01 -6.40 5.48
C LEU A 248 4.53 -6.32 5.07
N ARG A 249 3.77 -7.34 5.51
CA ARG A 249 2.31 -7.37 5.42
C ARG A 249 1.68 -7.36 6.81
N ASP A 250 2.40 -7.88 7.81
CA ASP A 250 2.00 -7.76 9.21
C ASP A 250 2.96 -6.82 9.99
N PRO A 251 2.43 -5.86 10.77
CA PRO A 251 3.20 -5.10 11.76
C PRO A 251 3.90 -5.91 12.85
N ALA A 252 3.42 -7.12 13.18
CA ALA A 252 4.00 -7.90 14.25
C ALA A 252 5.31 -8.57 13.77
N ILE A 253 6.44 -8.00 14.23
CA ILE A 253 7.73 -8.70 14.18
C ILE A 253 7.86 -9.51 15.47
N GLU A 254 7.85 -10.83 15.33
CA GLU A 254 7.88 -11.72 16.47
C GLU A 254 9.32 -12.14 16.80
N ILE A 255 9.71 -12.04 18.07
CA ILE A 255 11.00 -12.57 18.53
C ILE A 255 10.82 -14.05 18.86
N THR A 256 11.47 -14.93 18.09
CA THR A 256 11.40 -16.38 18.31
C THR A 256 12.14 -16.77 19.59
N GLY A 257 11.58 -17.75 20.32
CA GLY A 257 12.22 -18.32 21.51
C GLY A 257 11.99 -17.54 22.81
N ILE A 258 11.25 -16.43 22.76
CA ILE A 258 10.64 -15.81 23.94
C ILE A 258 9.20 -16.30 23.99
N SER A 259 8.78 -16.95 25.09
CA SER A 259 7.37 -17.30 25.28
C SER A 259 6.56 -16.03 25.49
N GLN A 260 6.15 -15.36 24.42
CA GLN A 260 5.15 -14.30 24.50
C GLN A 260 3.77 -14.93 24.27
N PHE A 261 3.24 -15.51 25.35
CA PHE A 261 1.80 -15.42 25.57
C PHE A 261 1.46 -13.95 25.80
N ALA A 262 1.20 -13.21 24.74
CA ALA A 262 0.50 -11.94 24.81
C ALA A 262 -0.17 -11.67 23.48
N ASN A 263 -1.50 -11.86 23.47
CA ASN A 263 -2.39 -11.18 22.54
C ASN A 263 -2.16 -9.67 22.65
N SER A 264 -1.20 -9.13 21.93
CA SER A 264 -1.18 -7.73 21.57
C SER A 264 -0.90 -7.68 20.08
N SER A 265 -1.93 -8.04 19.31
CA SER A 265 -2.01 -7.59 17.93
C SER A 265 -1.75 -6.07 17.96
N PRO A 266 -0.79 -5.54 17.19
CA PRO A 266 -0.55 -4.10 17.10
C PRO A 266 -1.78 -3.33 16.58
N PHE A 267 -2.81 -4.03 16.09
CA PHE A 267 -4.12 -3.48 15.78
C PHE A 267 -5.09 -3.37 16.97
N LEU A 268 -4.69 -3.81 18.18
CA LEU A 268 -5.45 -3.68 19.42
C LEU A 268 -4.90 -2.53 20.28
N LEU A 269 -5.24 -1.30 19.92
CA LEU A 269 -5.32 -0.16 20.86
C LEU A 269 -6.68 0.54 20.68
N PRO A 270 -7.24 1.10 21.76
CA PRO A 270 -8.61 0.86 22.16
C PRO A 270 -9.65 1.61 21.32
N LYS A 271 -10.87 1.06 21.29
CA LYS A 271 -12.07 1.82 20.89
C LYS A 271 -12.02 3.17 21.61
N ALA A 272 -11.97 4.26 20.83
CA ALA A 272 -12.15 5.60 21.36
C ALA A 272 -13.50 5.65 22.09
N ALA A 273 -13.47 6.19 23.32
CA ALA A 273 -14.64 6.56 24.09
C ALA A 273 -15.32 7.81 23.50
#